data_AF-A0A9E4SPJ9-F1
#
_entry.id   AF-A0A9E4SPJ9-F1
#
_cell.length_a   1.000
_cell.length_b   1.000
_cell.length_c   1.000
_cell.angle_alpha   90.00
_cell.angle_beta   90.00
_cell.angle_gamma   90.00
#
_symmetry.space_group_name_H-M   'P 1'
#
loop_
_entity.id
_entity.type
_entity.pdbx_description
1 polymer ?
#
loop_
_entity_poly.entity_id
_entity_poly.type
_entity_poly.pdbx_seq_one_letter_code
_entity_poly.pdbx_strand_id
1 'polypeptide(L)'
;MSIEYRHIKDEDFEEIAKLEAIAFYGRPREEDTALMRKNFQPEWTLAAFDDGKPVASVRTLPSVRLMHGAKTPFGLISPVTCYAAYRRQGHVAKLLVRSLELMKERGQPISGLYTPHDALYRRYGWERAEEKRSLSFDPGRLEFRTPAPRGKTRPATQDDWKTLDAIYRQHVDPLNGALIRVENWWRFFVLID
;
A
#
# COMPACT_ATOMS: atom_id res chain seq x y z
N MET A 1 -8.98 30.45 -7.45
CA MET A 1 -9.27 29.02 -7.64
C MET A 1 -9.35 28.39 -6.27
N SER A 2 -10.46 27.72 -5.95
CA SER A 2 -10.66 27.10 -4.63
C SER A 2 -10.41 25.60 -4.76
N ILE A 3 -9.43 25.08 -4.01
CA ILE A 3 -9.15 23.65 -3.97
C ILE A 3 -10.10 22.98 -2.99
N GLU A 4 -10.87 22.02 -3.47
CA GLU A 4 -11.78 21.18 -2.66
C GLU A 4 -11.01 19.97 -2.12
N TYR A 5 -11.22 19.61 -0.85
CA TYR A 5 -10.65 18.41 -0.23
C TYR A 5 -11.78 17.49 0.23
N ARG A 6 -11.89 16.31 -0.39
CA ARG A 6 -12.96 15.35 -0.07
C ARG A 6 -12.51 13.92 -0.30
N HIS A 7 -13.32 12.98 0.19
CA HIS A 7 -13.23 11.60 -0.27
C HIS A 7 -13.54 11.54 -1.76
N ILE A 8 -12.89 10.60 -2.44
CA ILE A 8 -13.26 10.29 -3.81
C ILE A 8 -14.64 9.61 -3.81
N LYS A 9 -15.31 9.66 -4.93
CA LYS A 9 -16.54 8.95 -5.25
C LYS A 9 -16.24 7.90 -6.31
N ASP A 10 -17.23 7.07 -6.59
CA ASP A 10 -17.16 6.04 -7.61
C ASP A 10 -16.89 6.61 -9.04
N GLU A 11 -17.38 7.82 -9.31
CA GLU A 11 -17.12 8.54 -10.57
C GLU A 11 -15.66 9.05 -10.70
N ASP A 12 -14.93 9.21 -9.60
CA ASP A 12 -13.57 9.77 -9.62
C ASP A 12 -12.48 8.72 -9.88
N PHE A 13 -12.80 7.41 -9.88
CA PHE A 13 -11.79 6.34 -10.01
C PHE A 13 -10.94 6.50 -11.26
N GLU A 14 -11.54 6.91 -12.38
CA GLU A 14 -10.81 7.07 -13.65
C GLU A 14 -9.72 8.15 -13.54
N GLU A 15 -10.08 9.32 -13.01
CA GLU A 15 -9.13 10.43 -12.88
C GLU A 15 -8.08 10.17 -11.80
N ILE A 16 -8.44 9.45 -10.73
CA ILE A 16 -7.48 9.03 -9.70
C ILE A 16 -6.50 7.99 -10.25
N ALA A 17 -6.96 7.05 -11.09
CA ALA A 17 -6.09 6.08 -11.75
C ALA A 17 -5.10 6.78 -12.71
N LYS A 18 -5.57 7.79 -13.47
CA LYS A 18 -4.70 8.64 -14.31
C LYS A 18 -3.64 9.38 -13.49
N LEU A 19 -4.06 10.00 -12.37
CA LEU A 19 -3.16 10.71 -11.45
C LEU A 19 -2.11 9.75 -10.88
N GLU A 20 -2.50 8.55 -10.44
CA GLU A 20 -1.59 7.52 -9.94
C GLU A 20 -0.59 7.07 -11.00
N ALA A 21 -1.06 6.71 -12.19
CA ALA A 21 -0.19 6.28 -13.28
C ALA A 21 0.87 7.35 -13.61
N ILE A 22 0.46 8.61 -13.76
CA ILE A 22 1.38 9.72 -14.06
C ILE A 22 2.36 9.96 -12.90
N ALA A 23 1.90 9.91 -11.65
CA ALA A 23 2.75 10.15 -10.48
C ALA A 23 3.86 9.09 -10.32
N PHE A 24 3.62 7.87 -10.79
CA PHE A 24 4.59 6.76 -10.75
C PHE A 24 5.22 6.45 -12.11
N TYR A 25 5.25 7.42 -13.03
CA TYR A 25 5.92 7.32 -14.34
C TYR A 25 5.34 6.24 -15.27
N GLY A 26 4.13 5.78 -15.01
CA GLY A 26 3.36 4.89 -15.86
C GLY A 26 2.57 5.64 -16.94
N ARG A 27 1.84 4.86 -17.75
CA ARG A 27 0.81 5.36 -18.67
C ARG A 27 -0.55 4.91 -18.15
N PRO A 28 -1.56 5.78 -18.05
CA PRO A 28 -2.90 5.36 -17.69
C PRO A 28 -3.42 4.31 -18.68
N ARG A 29 -3.93 3.19 -18.17
CA ARG A 29 -4.58 2.14 -18.96
C ARG A 29 -6.03 2.00 -18.51
N GLU A 30 -6.90 1.58 -19.42
CA GLU A 30 -8.32 1.35 -19.09
C GLU A 30 -8.48 0.31 -17.96
N GLU A 31 -7.64 -0.72 -17.97
CA GLU A 31 -7.62 -1.77 -16.95
C GLU A 31 -7.26 -1.25 -15.55
N ASP A 32 -6.52 -0.15 -15.42
CA ASP A 32 -6.12 0.41 -14.12
C ASP A 32 -7.35 0.89 -13.34
N THR A 33 -8.31 1.52 -14.01
CA THR A 33 -9.56 1.99 -13.40
C THR A 33 -10.40 0.82 -12.88
N ALA A 34 -10.58 -0.21 -13.70
CA ALA A 34 -11.36 -1.39 -13.32
C ALA A 34 -10.70 -2.14 -12.16
N LEU A 35 -9.37 -2.27 -12.20
CA LEU A 35 -8.58 -2.90 -11.16
C LEU A 35 -8.64 -2.12 -9.84
N MET A 36 -8.53 -0.78 -9.90
CA MET A 36 -8.62 0.07 -8.72
C MET A 36 -10.01 0.00 -8.09
N ARG A 37 -11.07 0.10 -8.91
CA ARG A 37 -12.47 0.00 -8.47
C ARG A 37 -12.80 -1.35 -7.84
N LYS A 38 -12.21 -2.44 -8.36
CA LYS A 38 -12.40 -3.79 -7.81
C LYS A 38 -11.76 -3.97 -6.43
N ASN A 39 -10.61 -3.32 -6.18
CA ASN A 39 -9.78 -3.63 -5.01
C ASN A 39 -9.86 -2.59 -3.88
N PHE A 40 -10.35 -1.38 -4.15
CA PHE A 40 -10.35 -0.28 -3.18
C PHE A 40 -11.72 0.38 -3.10
N GLN A 41 -12.11 0.81 -1.89
CA GLN A 41 -13.34 1.56 -1.70
C GLN A 41 -13.07 3.08 -1.67
N PRO A 42 -13.96 3.91 -2.23
CA PRO A 42 -13.78 5.36 -2.33
C PRO A 42 -13.47 6.08 -1.00
N GLU A 43 -14.12 5.66 0.09
CA GLU A 43 -14.03 6.26 1.42
C GLU A 43 -12.66 6.10 2.09
N TRP A 44 -11.75 5.35 1.48
CA TRP A 44 -10.38 5.16 1.91
C TRP A 44 -9.38 6.04 1.15
N THR A 45 -9.85 6.82 0.17
CA THR A 45 -9.02 7.75 -0.59
C THR A 45 -9.51 9.18 -0.37
N LEU A 46 -8.60 10.07 0.03
CA LEU A 46 -8.82 11.51 0.04
C LEU A 46 -8.10 12.13 -1.16
N ALA A 47 -8.71 13.14 -1.77
CA ALA A 47 -8.10 13.89 -2.86
C ALA A 47 -8.37 15.40 -2.74
N ALA A 48 -7.44 16.15 -3.31
CA ALA A 48 -7.56 17.58 -3.56
C ALA A 48 -8.01 17.77 -5.01
N PHE A 49 -9.07 18.55 -5.22
CA PHE A 49 -9.66 18.82 -6.53
C PHE A 49 -9.50 20.29 -6.90
N ASP A 50 -9.04 20.54 -8.12
CA ASP A 50 -9.07 21.86 -8.76
C ASP A 50 -10.02 21.79 -9.96
N ASP A 51 -11.05 22.65 -9.96
CA ASP A 51 -12.10 22.65 -10.98
C ASP A 51 -12.67 21.25 -11.31
N GLY A 52 -12.98 20.48 -10.25
CA GLY A 52 -13.52 19.14 -10.35
C GLY A 52 -12.52 18.05 -10.74
N LYS A 53 -11.24 18.37 -10.99
CA LYS A 53 -10.20 17.39 -11.34
C LYS A 53 -9.26 17.10 -10.18
N PRO A 54 -8.95 15.82 -9.87
CA PRO A 54 -8.03 15.51 -8.78
C PRO A 54 -6.59 15.89 -9.14
N VAL A 55 -5.94 16.64 -8.27
CA VAL A 55 -4.56 17.13 -8.44
C VAL A 55 -3.55 16.51 -7.47
N ALA A 56 -4.05 15.93 -6.38
CA ALA A 56 -3.31 15.16 -5.41
C ALA A 56 -4.24 14.16 -4.70
N SER A 57 -3.73 12.99 -4.33
CA SER A 57 -4.48 12.00 -3.54
C SER A 57 -3.61 11.31 -2.49
N VAL A 58 -4.26 10.85 -1.42
CA VAL A 58 -3.70 9.97 -0.40
C VAL A 58 -4.71 8.86 -0.14
N ARG A 59 -4.27 7.61 -0.31
CA ARG A 59 -5.07 6.42 0.01
C ARG A 59 -4.57 5.75 1.28
N THR A 60 -5.51 5.38 2.15
CA THR A 60 -5.28 4.57 3.35
C THR A 60 -5.82 3.17 3.11
N LEU A 61 -4.98 2.15 3.11
CA LEU A 61 -5.39 0.76 3.08
C LEU A 61 -5.62 0.28 4.52
N PRO A 62 -6.87 -0.04 4.91
CA PRO A 62 -7.13 -0.63 6.22
C PRO A 62 -6.46 -2.01 6.30
N SER A 63 -5.68 -2.22 7.34
CA SER A 63 -4.83 -3.39 7.51
C SER A 63 -4.70 -3.76 8.97
N VAL A 64 -4.05 -4.90 9.25
CA VAL A 64 -3.78 -5.37 10.61
C VAL A 64 -2.32 -5.80 10.70
N ARG A 65 -1.64 -5.41 11.79
CA ARG A 65 -0.27 -5.82 12.11
C ARG A 65 -0.26 -6.68 13.37
N LEU A 66 0.65 -7.65 13.43
CA LEU A 66 0.94 -8.36 14.67
C LEU A 66 1.92 -7.52 15.50
N MET A 67 1.46 -6.96 16.61
CA MET A 67 2.27 -6.15 17.53
C MET A 67 2.38 -6.88 18.86
N HIS A 68 3.57 -7.40 19.16
CA HIS A 68 3.86 -8.19 20.36
C HIS A 68 2.84 -9.31 20.61
N GLY A 69 2.48 -10.04 19.56
CA GLY A 69 1.48 -11.12 19.61
C GLY A 69 0.01 -10.65 19.51
N ALA A 70 -0.27 -9.35 19.52
CA ALA A 70 -1.62 -8.81 19.42
C ALA A 70 -1.95 -8.31 18.01
N LYS A 71 -3.14 -8.63 17.50
CA LYS A 71 -3.65 -8.09 16.24
C LYS A 71 -4.03 -6.62 16.44
N THR A 72 -3.30 -5.73 15.79
CA THR A 72 -3.46 -4.27 15.93
C THR A 72 -3.94 -3.66 14.61
N PRO A 73 -5.06 -2.93 14.59
CA PRO A 73 -5.50 -2.19 13.41
C PRO A 73 -4.43 -1.19 12.95
N PHE A 74 -4.20 -1.14 11.63
CA PHE A 74 -3.10 -0.40 11.02
C PHE A 74 -3.58 0.34 9.78
N GLY A 75 -3.25 1.63 9.69
CA GLY A 75 -3.50 2.46 8.51
C GLY A 75 -2.27 2.47 7.59
N LEU A 76 -2.27 1.66 6.54
CA LEU A 76 -1.20 1.67 5.55
C LEU A 76 -1.44 2.79 4.54
N ILE A 77 -0.57 3.80 4.47
CA ILE A 77 -0.68 4.83 3.42
C ILE A 77 -0.05 4.30 2.13
N SER A 78 -0.88 4.13 1.09
CA SER A 78 -0.44 3.84 -0.28
C SER A 78 -1.61 3.90 -1.29
N PRO A 79 -1.47 4.62 -2.43
CA PRO A 79 -0.39 5.54 -2.76
C PRO A 79 -0.60 6.96 -2.23
N VAL A 80 0.46 7.77 -2.33
CA VAL A 80 0.45 9.24 -2.19
C VAL A 80 0.84 9.83 -3.53
N THR A 81 -0.01 10.69 -4.10
CA THR A 81 0.17 11.21 -5.45
C THR A 81 -0.05 12.72 -5.52
N CYS A 82 0.60 13.37 -6.49
CA CYS A 82 0.41 14.78 -6.79
C CYS A 82 1.00 15.11 -8.17
N TYR A 83 0.21 15.77 -9.03
CA TYR A 83 0.68 16.30 -10.29
C TYR A 83 1.81 17.30 -10.07
N ALA A 84 2.81 17.29 -10.96
CA ALA A 84 4.02 18.11 -10.82
C ALA A 84 3.71 19.61 -10.65
N ALA A 85 2.73 20.12 -11.42
CA ALA A 85 2.28 21.52 -11.35
C ALA A 85 1.72 21.92 -9.97
N TYR A 86 1.23 20.97 -9.18
CA TYR A 86 0.60 21.19 -7.87
C TYR A 86 1.50 20.83 -6.68
N ARG A 87 2.76 20.44 -6.94
CA ARG A 87 3.73 20.13 -5.87
C ARG A 87 4.17 21.41 -5.16
N ARG A 88 4.57 21.25 -3.89
CA ARG A 88 5.02 22.35 -3.00
C ARG A 88 3.94 23.42 -2.70
N GLN A 89 2.67 23.14 -3.00
CA GLN A 89 1.53 24.00 -2.67
C GLN A 89 0.76 23.54 -1.42
N GLY A 90 1.25 22.52 -0.71
CA GLY A 90 0.69 22.05 0.56
C GLY A 90 -0.47 21.05 0.46
N HIS A 91 -0.91 20.64 -0.73
CA HIS A 91 -2.04 19.70 -0.89
C HIS A 91 -1.80 18.34 -0.21
N VAL A 92 -0.66 17.69 -0.49
CA VAL A 92 -0.31 16.40 0.13
C VAL A 92 -0.21 16.51 1.65
N ALA A 93 0.31 17.64 2.18
CA ALA A 93 0.40 17.87 3.61
C ALA A 93 -0.99 17.85 4.28
N LYS A 94 -1.94 18.59 3.71
CA LYS A 94 -3.32 18.65 4.20
C LYS A 94 -4.00 17.28 4.12
N LEU A 95 -3.80 16.55 3.02
CA LEU A 95 -4.36 15.21 2.84
C LEU A 95 -3.79 14.22 3.86
N LEU A 96 -2.48 14.23 4.12
CA LEU A 96 -1.84 13.35 5.11
C LEU A 96 -2.36 13.61 6.54
N VAL A 97 -2.46 14.88 6.94
CA VAL A 97 -3.00 15.24 8.27
C VAL A 97 -4.44 14.74 8.41
N ARG A 98 -5.29 14.98 7.42
CA ARG A 98 -6.68 14.51 7.44
C ARG A 98 -6.79 12.98 7.41
N SER A 99 -5.89 12.29 6.71
CA SER A 99 -5.83 10.83 6.74
C SER A 99 -5.50 10.30 8.14
N LEU A 100 -4.57 10.93 8.87
CA LEU A 100 -4.23 10.55 10.25
C LEU A 100 -5.41 10.78 11.21
N GLU A 101 -6.13 11.89 11.06
CA GLU A 101 -7.35 12.17 11.85
C GLU A 101 -8.41 11.10 11.62
N LEU A 102 -8.69 10.75 10.35
CA LEU A 102 -9.62 9.68 10.01
C LEU A 102 -9.17 8.31 10.51
N MET A 103 -7.87 7.99 10.44
CA MET A 103 -7.34 6.75 11.01
C MET A 103 -7.61 6.68 12.51
N LYS A 104 -7.40 7.78 13.24
CA LYS A 104 -7.69 7.86 14.68
C LYS A 104 -9.18 7.64 14.95
N GLU A 105 -10.07 8.30 14.20
CA GLU A 105 -11.52 8.13 14.32
C GLU A 105 -11.96 6.68 14.02
N ARG A 106 -11.31 6.02 13.06
CA ARG A 106 -11.58 4.63 12.65
C ARG A 106 -10.87 3.59 13.53
N GLY A 107 -10.22 3.99 14.63
CA GLY A 107 -9.59 3.07 15.57
C GLY A 107 -8.33 2.40 15.01
N GLN A 108 -7.58 3.07 14.12
CA GLN A 108 -6.27 2.64 13.63
C GLN A 108 -5.17 3.37 14.43
N PRO A 109 -4.69 2.80 15.56
CA PRO A 109 -3.75 3.48 16.45
C PRO A 109 -2.35 3.63 15.87
N ILE A 110 -2.03 2.89 14.81
CA ILE A 110 -0.72 2.89 14.15
C ILE A 110 -0.88 3.05 12.65
N SER A 111 0.07 3.75 12.03
CA SER A 111 0.14 3.96 10.59
C SER A 111 1.57 3.76 10.10
N GLY A 112 1.71 3.36 8.85
CA GLY A 112 3.01 3.28 8.20
C GLY A 112 2.88 3.32 6.69
N LEU A 113 4.03 3.49 6.05
CA LEU A 113 4.19 3.61 4.61
C LEU A 113 5.61 3.26 4.21
N TYR A 114 5.79 2.89 2.95
CA TYR A 114 7.10 2.74 2.35
C TYR A 114 7.44 4.02 1.58
N THR A 115 8.62 4.58 1.81
CA THR A 115 9.04 5.80 1.10
C THR A 115 10.55 5.93 0.97
N PRO A 116 11.05 6.47 -0.16
CA PRO A 116 12.41 6.95 -0.28
C PRO A 116 12.60 8.39 0.26
N HIS A 117 11.54 9.05 0.76
CA HIS A 117 11.53 10.46 1.16
C HIS A 117 11.19 10.63 2.64
N ASP A 118 11.95 10.00 3.53
CA ASP A 118 11.73 10.01 4.99
C ASP A 118 11.52 11.42 5.58
N ALA A 119 12.31 12.41 5.16
CA ALA A 119 12.21 13.80 5.63
C ALA A 119 10.86 14.47 5.33
N LEU A 120 10.14 14.04 4.29
CA LEU A 120 8.79 14.53 4.02
C LEU A 120 7.80 14.06 5.09
N TYR A 121 7.88 12.78 5.46
CA TYR A 121 6.89 12.14 6.34
C TYR A 121 7.20 12.33 7.83
N ARG A 122 8.47 12.53 8.20
CA ARG A 122 8.88 12.90 9.57
C ARG A 122 8.16 14.12 10.12
N ARG A 123 7.86 15.10 9.27
CA ARG A 123 7.12 16.31 9.66
C ARG A 123 5.70 16.05 10.14
N TYR A 124 5.14 14.87 9.86
CA TYR A 124 3.81 14.46 10.27
C TYR A 124 3.83 13.31 11.28
N GLY A 125 5.00 13.00 11.87
CA GLY A 125 5.13 12.05 12.96
C GLY A 125 5.51 10.61 12.56
N TRP A 126 5.64 10.30 11.27
CA TRP A 126 6.20 9.01 10.85
C TRP A 126 7.71 8.98 11.06
N GLU A 127 8.24 7.82 11.45
CA GLU A 127 9.68 7.59 11.56
C GLU A 127 10.02 6.19 11.03
N ARG A 128 11.29 5.96 10.74
CA ARG A 128 11.78 4.65 10.28
C ARG A 128 11.59 3.60 11.37
N ALA A 129 10.71 2.65 11.13
CA ALA A 129 10.43 1.52 12.03
C ALA A 129 10.94 0.17 11.51
N GLU A 130 11.13 0.04 10.19
CA GLU A 130 11.51 -1.22 9.54
C GLU A 130 12.64 -0.99 8.52
N GLU A 131 13.45 -2.02 8.26
CA GLU A 131 14.49 -2.03 7.24
C GLU A 131 14.24 -3.18 6.25
N LYS A 132 14.26 -2.87 4.95
CA LYS A 132 14.27 -3.88 3.89
C LYS A 132 15.71 -4.15 3.47
N ARG A 133 16.18 -5.38 3.66
CA ARG A 133 17.50 -5.83 3.17
C ARG A 133 17.33 -6.57 1.85
N SER A 134 18.13 -6.19 0.86
CA SER A 134 18.23 -6.87 -0.42
C SER A 134 19.62 -7.47 -0.56
N LEU A 135 19.69 -8.75 -0.88
CA LEU A 135 20.94 -9.47 -1.07
C LEU A 135 20.97 -10.00 -2.51
N SER A 136 22.11 -9.86 -3.18
CA SER A 136 22.32 -10.34 -4.55
C SER A 136 23.47 -11.34 -4.56
N PHE A 137 23.23 -12.49 -5.18
CA PHE A 137 24.17 -13.60 -5.26
C PHE A 137 24.25 -14.13 -6.69
N ASP A 138 25.42 -14.60 -7.08
CA ASP A 138 25.61 -15.38 -8.31
C ASP A 138 25.05 -16.81 -8.09
N PRO A 139 24.02 -17.25 -8.83
CA PRO A 139 23.46 -18.58 -8.67
C PRO A 139 24.48 -19.71 -8.84
N GLY A 140 25.52 -19.51 -9.69
CA GLY A 140 26.57 -20.50 -9.92
C GLY A 140 27.51 -20.71 -8.73
N ARG A 141 27.44 -19.83 -7.72
CA ARG A 141 28.23 -19.90 -6.48
C ARG A 141 27.41 -20.38 -5.28
N LEU A 142 26.13 -20.69 -5.48
CA LEU A 142 25.26 -21.17 -4.41
C LEU A 142 25.38 -22.68 -4.27
N GLU A 143 25.68 -23.13 -3.05
CA GLU A 143 25.70 -24.55 -2.69
C GLU A 143 24.59 -24.84 -1.68
N PHE A 144 23.75 -25.84 -1.99
CA PHE A 144 22.73 -26.30 -1.05
C PHE A 144 23.39 -27.12 0.07
N ARG A 145 23.29 -26.64 1.31
CA ARG A 145 23.80 -27.34 2.50
C ARG A 145 22.82 -28.34 3.10
N THR A 146 21.61 -28.41 2.57
CA THR A 146 20.54 -29.31 3.03
C THR A 146 20.25 -30.37 1.98
N PRO A 147 19.85 -31.60 2.38
CA PRO A 147 19.37 -32.60 1.44
C PRO A 147 18.26 -32.06 0.53
N ALA A 148 18.13 -32.62 -0.67
CA ALA A 148 17.05 -32.27 -1.57
C ALA A 148 15.70 -32.44 -0.84
N PRO A 149 14.82 -31.43 -0.87
CA PRO A 149 13.52 -31.54 -0.22
C PRO A 149 12.73 -32.69 -0.84
N ARG A 150 12.05 -33.45 0.01
CA ARG A 150 11.12 -34.49 -0.46
C ARG A 150 9.87 -33.80 -1.01
N GLY A 151 9.44 -34.16 -2.22
CA GLY A 151 8.19 -33.69 -2.80
C GLY A 151 8.32 -33.29 -4.28
N LYS A 152 7.27 -32.61 -4.77
CA LYS A 152 7.21 -32.03 -6.11
C LYS A 152 6.83 -30.55 -5.97
N THR A 153 7.34 -29.72 -6.87
CA THR A 153 7.00 -28.29 -6.96
C THR A 153 6.20 -28.02 -8.22
N ARG A 154 5.34 -27.00 -8.18
CA ARG A 154 4.66 -26.44 -9.34
C ARG A 154 4.55 -24.91 -9.18
N PRO A 155 4.35 -24.14 -10.27
CA PRO A 155 3.97 -22.74 -10.16
C PRO A 155 2.73 -22.56 -9.29
N ALA A 156 2.73 -21.51 -8.47
CA ALA A 156 1.56 -21.12 -7.71
C ALA A 156 0.56 -20.41 -8.63
N THR A 157 -0.74 -20.58 -8.36
CA THR A 157 -1.82 -19.81 -8.99
C THR A 157 -2.51 -18.94 -7.94
N GLN A 158 -3.40 -18.05 -8.36
CA GLN A 158 -4.15 -17.25 -7.39
C GLN A 158 -5.00 -18.11 -6.42
N ASP A 159 -5.38 -19.33 -6.79
CA ASP A 159 -6.16 -20.23 -5.94
C ASP A 159 -5.36 -20.85 -4.79
N ASP A 160 -4.03 -20.76 -4.85
CA ASP A 160 -3.13 -21.24 -3.79
C ASP A 160 -3.05 -20.28 -2.59
N TRP A 161 -3.75 -19.14 -2.63
CA TRP A 161 -3.60 -18.08 -1.63
C TRP A 161 -3.81 -18.57 -0.18
N LYS A 162 -4.75 -19.50 0.06
CA LYS A 162 -5.00 -20.05 1.41
C LYS A 162 -3.82 -20.86 1.93
N THR A 163 -3.23 -21.68 1.07
CA THR A 163 -2.07 -22.50 1.41
C THR A 163 -0.87 -21.60 1.70
N LEU A 164 -0.65 -20.58 0.87
CA LEU A 164 0.43 -19.61 1.08
C LEU A 164 0.21 -18.75 2.33
N ASP A 165 -1.03 -18.37 2.63
CA ASP A 165 -1.38 -17.65 3.86
C ASP A 165 -1.12 -18.49 5.11
N ALA A 166 -1.42 -19.79 5.09
CA ALA A 166 -1.12 -20.69 6.20
C ALA A 166 0.39 -20.79 6.47
N ILE A 167 1.19 -20.98 5.42
CA ILE A 167 2.67 -21.01 5.51
C ILE A 167 3.21 -19.68 6.04
N TYR A 168 2.71 -18.57 5.47
CA TYR A 168 3.11 -17.23 5.88
C TYR A 168 2.80 -16.96 7.35
N ARG A 169 1.58 -17.27 7.81
CA ARG A 169 1.17 -17.08 9.20
C ARG A 169 2.04 -17.88 10.16
N GLN A 170 2.34 -19.14 9.84
CA GLN A 170 3.25 -19.95 10.66
C GLN A 170 4.64 -19.31 10.77
N HIS A 171 5.15 -18.72 9.69
CA HIS A 171 6.44 -18.04 9.70
C HIS A 171 6.44 -16.73 10.50
N VAL A 172 5.37 -15.94 10.41
CA VAL A 172 5.33 -14.60 11.02
C VAL A 172 4.74 -14.53 12.42
N ASP A 173 4.10 -15.60 12.89
CA ASP A 173 3.54 -15.70 14.25
C ASP A 173 4.54 -15.33 15.36
N PRO A 174 5.82 -15.78 15.34
CA PRO A 174 6.79 -15.37 16.36
C PRO A 174 7.38 -13.97 16.13
N LEU A 175 7.04 -13.28 15.04
CA LEU A 175 7.64 -12.00 14.66
C LEU A 175 6.79 -10.80 15.10
N ASN A 176 7.45 -9.67 15.32
CA ASN A 176 6.78 -8.40 15.58
C ASN A 176 6.68 -7.55 14.29
N GLY A 177 5.58 -6.83 14.09
CA GLY A 177 5.35 -5.93 12.96
C GLY A 177 4.84 -6.60 11.68
N ALA A 178 4.63 -7.92 11.68
CA ALA A 178 4.16 -8.63 10.51
C ALA A 178 2.76 -8.18 10.06
N LEU A 179 2.54 -8.02 8.76
CA LEU A 179 1.23 -7.72 8.19
C LEU A 179 0.36 -8.97 8.23
N ILE A 180 -0.83 -8.89 8.81
CA ILE A 180 -1.83 -9.95 8.65
C ILE A 180 -2.49 -9.76 7.30
N ARG A 181 -2.16 -10.65 6.37
CA ARG A 181 -2.65 -10.61 4.99
C ARG A 181 -4.06 -11.20 4.91
N VAL A 182 -4.85 -10.62 4.03
CA VAL A 182 -6.20 -11.06 3.64
C VAL A 182 -6.17 -11.48 2.17
N GLU A 183 -7.22 -12.13 1.68
CA GLU A 183 -7.25 -12.69 0.32
C GLU A 183 -6.91 -11.66 -0.77
N ASN A 184 -7.52 -10.46 -0.70
CA ASN A 184 -7.23 -9.40 -1.66
C ASN A 184 -5.75 -8.99 -1.62
N TRP A 185 -5.10 -8.98 -0.46
CA TRP A 185 -3.67 -8.71 -0.36
C TRP A 185 -2.84 -9.76 -1.10
N TRP A 186 -3.18 -11.04 -0.92
CA TRP A 186 -2.49 -12.12 -1.62
C TRP A 186 -2.66 -12.00 -3.13
N ARG A 187 -3.90 -11.88 -3.61
CA ARG A 187 -4.18 -11.81 -5.05
C ARG A 187 -3.64 -10.54 -5.71
N PHE A 188 -3.67 -9.41 -5.00
CA PHE A 188 -3.33 -8.10 -5.59
C PHE A 188 -1.87 -7.69 -5.42
N PHE A 189 -1.18 -8.11 -4.34
CA PHE A 189 0.20 -7.69 -4.06
C PHE A 189 1.23 -8.82 -4.11
N VAL A 190 0.81 -10.10 -4.08
CA VAL A 190 1.74 -11.24 -3.98
C VAL A 190 1.64 -12.18 -5.17
N LEU A 191 0.43 -12.58 -5.54
CA LEU A 191 0.11 -13.47 -6.66
C LEU A 191 -0.35 -12.64 -7.86
N ILE A 192 0.39 -11.58 -8.15
CA ILE A 192 0.16 -10.72 -9.32
C ILE A 192 0.48 -11.55 -10.55
N ASP A 193 -0.47 -11.63 -11.48
CA ASP A 193 -0.28 -12.24 -12.81
C ASP A 193 0.63 -11.38 -13.70
#